data_AF-A2X063-F1
#
_entry.id   AF-A2X063-F1
#
_cell.length_a   1.000
_cell.length_b   1.000
_cell.length_c   1.000
_cell.angle_alpha   90.00
_cell.angle_beta   90.00
_cell.angle_gamma   90.00
#
_symmetry.space_group_name_H-M   'P 1'
#
loop_
_entity.id
_entity.type
_entity.pdbx_description
1 polymer ?
#
loop_
_entity_poly.entity_id
_entity_poly.type
_entity_poly.pdbx_seq_one_letter_code
_entity_poly.pdbx_strand_id
1 'polypeptide(L)'
;MGLVGTVVDAAIGWMVQGILGSFFTGQMQVWSHEVGLAKDVEMLESEMKSVQMVLAAAEGRRIDNKPLSDSLDELKELFYDAEDVMDELDYYRLQQQIEGGASLFPSCFLISEINSSLSLSTG
;
A
#
# COMPACT_ATOMS: atom_id res chain seq x y z
N MET A 1 -30.97 -21.99 8.49
CA MET A 1 -29.70 -22.43 9.11
C MET A 1 -28.63 -22.44 8.01
N GLY A 2 -27.69 -21.51 8.08
CA GLY A 2 -26.55 -21.45 7.16
C GLY A 2 -25.47 -20.62 7.81
N LEU A 3 -24.65 -21.26 8.65
CA LEU A 3 -23.50 -20.63 9.31
C LEU A 3 -22.39 -20.52 8.26
N VAL A 4 -22.46 -19.48 7.42
CA VAL A 4 -21.36 -19.11 6.53
C VAL A 4 -20.29 -18.52 7.43
N GLY A 5 -19.41 -19.38 7.94
CA GLY A 5 -18.13 -18.92 8.43
C GLY A 5 -17.33 -18.49 7.21
N THR A 6 -17.12 -17.20 7.03
CA THR A 6 -16.15 -16.74 6.04
C THR A 6 -14.76 -17.13 6.57
N VAL A 7 -13.96 -17.76 5.72
CA VAL A 7 -12.51 -17.80 5.96
C VAL A 7 -12.03 -16.39 5.64
N VAL A 8 -10.97 -15.93 6.33
CA VAL A 8 -10.23 -14.73 5.90
C VAL A 8 -10.09 -14.78 4.37
N ASP A 9 -10.59 -13.75 3.68
CA ASP A 9 -10.66 -13.75 2.22
C ASP A 9 -9.26 -13.97 1.66
N ALA A 10 -9.10 -15.05 0.89
CA ALA A 10 -7.83 -15.40 0.25
C ALA A 10 -7.33 -14.26 -0.64
N ALA A 11 -8.22 -13.39 -1.13
CA ALA A 11 -7.85 -12.19 -1.87
C ALA A 11 -7.01 -11.22 -1.03
N ILE A 12 -7.35 -10.99 0.24
CA ILE A 12 -6.60 -10.06 1.10
C ILE A 12 -5.20 -10.60 1.37
N GLY A 13 -5.09 -11.91 1.64
CA GLY A 13 -3.79 -12.57 1.81
C GLY A 13 -2.89 -12.46 0.57
N TRP A 14 -3.48 -12.65 -0.62
CA TRP A 14 -2.77 -12.52 -1.89
C TRP A 14 -2.33 -11.07 -2.16
N MET A 15 -3.18 -10.08 -1.88
CA MET A 15 -2.85 -8.66 -2.04
C MET A 15 -1.66 -8.26 -1.19
N VAL A 16 -1.69 -8.59 0.11
CA VAL A 16 -0.60 -8.27 1.04
C VAL A 16 0.72 -8.91 0.61
N GLN A 17 0.69 -10.18 0.19
CA GLN A 17 1.88 -10.85 -0.32
C GLN A 17 2.37 -10.23 -1.63
N GLY A 18 1.45 -9.89 -2.54
CA GLY A 18 1.76 -9.24 -3.80
C GLY A 18 2.49 -7.92 -3.57
N ILE A 19 1.89 -7.04 -2.78
CA ILE A 19 2.41 -5.71 -2.48
C ILE A 19 3.77 -5.79 -1.76
N LEU A 20 3.89 -6.62 -0.72
CA LEU A 20 5.17 -6.81 -0.01
C LEU A 20 6.27 -7.37 -0.91
N GLY A 21 5.91 -8.15 -1.94
CA GLY A 21 6.85 -8.73 -2.89
C GLY A 21 7.22 -7.83 -4.07
N SER A 22 6.28 -6.99 -4.55
CA SER A 22 6.43 -6.21 -5.78
C SER A 22 6.76 -4.74 -5.54
N PHE A 23 6.18 -4.12 -4.52
CA PHE A 23 6.24 -2.67 -4.34
C PHE A 23 7.44 -2.25 -3.47
N PHE A 24 7.62 -2.89 -2.32
CA PHE A 24 8.72 -2.61 -1.38
C PHE A 24 10.07 -3.19 -1.82
N THR A 25 10.37 -3.05 -3.10
CA THR A 25 11.67 -3.46 -3.65
C THR A 25 12.77 -2.49 -3.21
N GLY A 26 14.02 -2.96 -3.26
CA GLY A 26 15.17 -2.12 -2.91
C GLY A 26 15.28 -0.83 -3.75
N GLN A 27 14.81 -0.85 -5.01
CA GLN A 27 14.79 0.36 -5.84
C GLN A 27 13.80 1.41 -5.33
N MET A 28 12.62 0.97 -4.87
CA MET A 28 11.60 1.85 -4.32
C MET A 28 12.06 2.50 -3.03
N GLN A 29 12.70 1.75 -2.14
CA GLN A 29 13.24 2.28 -0.89
C GLN A 29 14.38 3.28 -1.11
N VAL A 30 15.25 3.04 -2.09
CA VAL A 30 16.32 4.00 -2.44
C VAL A 30 15.71 5.28 -2.99
N TRP A 31 14.77 5.17 -3.94
CA TRP A 31 14.13 6.33 -4.54
C TRP A 31 13.33 7.14 -3.53
N SER A 32 12.58 6.49 -2.62
CA SER A 32 11.82 7.18 -1.59
C SER A 32 12.73 7.96 -0.63
N HIS A 33 13.95 7.48 -0.37
CA HIS A 33 14.96 8.23 0.36
C HIS A 33 15.47 9.47 -0.39
N GLU A 34 15.59 9.40 -1.72
CA GLU A 34 16.02 10.53 -2.56
C GLU A 34 14.97 11.65 -2.63
N VAL A 35 13.68 11.29 -2.65
CA VAL A 35 12.56 12.27 -2.70
C VAL A 35 12.03 12.67 -1.32
N GLY A 36 12.62 12.13 -0.24
CA GLY A 36 12.24 12.47 1.15
C GLY A 36 10.99 11.77 1.69
N LEU A 37 10.53 10.71 1.02
CA LEU A 37 9.36 9.90 1.40
C LEU A 37 9.73 8.60 2.13
N ALA A 38 11.00 8.38 2.46
CA ALA A 38 11.46 7.13 3.09
C ALA A 38 10.65 6.75 4.33
N LYS A 39 10.35 7.72 5.21
CA LYS A 39 9.59 7.47 6.43
C LYS A 39 8.16 7.00 6.15
N ASP A 40 7.50 7.61 5.16
CA ASP A 40 6.11 7.29 4.81
C ASP A 40 6.03 5.91 4.15
N VAL A 41 7.00 5.58 3.29
CA VAL A 41 7.13 4.25 2.68
C VAL A 41 7.45 3.18 3.72
N GLU A 42 8.36 3.44 4.67
CA GLU A 42 8.67 2.53 5.77
C GLU A 42 7.45 2.29 6.68
N MET A 43 6.67 3.33 6.96
CA MET A 43 5.44 3.22 7.74
C MET A 43 4.40 2.34 7.02
N LEU A 44 4.19 2.57 5.73
CA LEU A 44 3.27 1.77 4.93
C LEU A 44 3.70 0.29 4.89
N GLU A 45 5.00 0.01 4.74
CA GLU A 45 5.55 -1.35 4.79
C GLU A 45 5.28 -2.04 6.14
N SER A 46 5.44 -1.29 7.23
CA SER A 46 5.18 -1.78 8.59
C SER A 46 3.70 -2.12 8.80
N GLU A 47 2.78 -1.26 8.35
CA GLU A 47 1.35 -1.52 8.43
C GLU A 47 0.95 -2.74 7.61
N MET A 48 1.46 -2.88 6.37
CA MET A 48 1.25 -4.06 5.53
C MET A 48 1.71 -5.36 6.20
N LYS A 49 2.86 -5.35 6.89
CA LYS A 49 3.36 -6.49 7.68
C LYS A 49 2.48 -6.77 8.90
N SER A 50 1.99 -5.72 9.57
CA SER A 50 1.05 -5.86 10.69
C SER A 50 -0.21 -6.60 10.25
N VAL A 51 -0.77 -6.21 9.09
CA VAL A 51 -1.93 -6.88 8.53
C VAL A 51 -1.61 -8.32 8.12
N GLN A 52 -0.45 -8.59 7.52
CA GLN A 52 -0.01 -9.97 7.23
C GLN A 52 -0.01 -10.85 8.48
N MET A 53 0.50 -10.32 9.61
CA MET A 53 0.49 -11.05 10.89
C MET A 53 -0.92 -11.31 11.40
N VAL A 54 -1.83 -10.33 11.29
CA VAL A 54 -3.23 -10.48 11.69
C VAL A 54 -3.95 -11.52 10.82
N LEU A 55 -3.75 -11.47 9.50
CA LEU A 55 -4.31 -12.45 8.56
C LEU A 55 -3.81 -13.86 8.86
N ALA A 56 -2.49 -14.03 9.07
CA ALA A 56 -1.91 -15.32 9.43
C ALA A 56 -2.43 -15.84 10.79
N ALA A 57 -2.64 -14.95 11.76
CA ALA A 57 -3.21 -15.33 13.05
C ALA A 57 -4.69 -15.73 12.96
N ALA A 58 -5.44 -15.13 12.02
CA ALA A 58 -6.84 -15.41 11.73
C ALA A 58 -7.04 -16.56 10.74
N GLU A 59 -5.98 -16.98 10.03
CA GLU A 59 -6.01 -18.07 9.05
C GLU A 59 -6.50 -19.37 9.68
N GLY A 60 -7.42 -20.05 8.98
CA GLY A 60 -8.02 -21.31 9.45
C GLY A 60 -9.03 -21.16 10.59
N ARG A 61 -9.31 -19.95 11.08
CA ARG A 61 -10.41 -19.69 12.03
C ARG A 61 -11.70 -19.42 11.25
N ARG A 62 -12.80 -20.04 11.67
CA ARG A 62 -14.13 -19.70 11.15
C ARG A 62 -14.51 -18.32 11.71
N ILE A 63 -14.91 -17.41 10.83
CA ILE A 63 -15.48 -16.13 11.23
C ILE A 63 -16.98 -16.31 11.36
N ASP A 64 -17.42 -16.68 12.54
CA ASP A 64 -18.82 -16.66 12.97
C ASP A 64 -19.20 -15.33 13.66
N ASN A 65 -18.25 -14.40 13.72
CA ASN A 65 -18.41 -13.07 14.30
C ASN A 65 -18.63 -12.03 13.20
N LYS A 66 -19.86 -11.50 13.12
CA LYS A 66 -20.24 -10.49 12.13
C LYS A 66 -19.36 -9.22 12.19
N PRO A 67 -19.12 -8.59 13.36
CA PRO A 67 -18.14 -7.50 13.50
C PRO A 67 -16.77 -7.79 12.89
N LEU A 68 -16.25 -9.02 13.02
CA LEU A 68 -14.97 -9.40 12.44
C LEU A 68 -15.05 -9.49 10.90
N SER A 69 -16.18 -9.92 10.35
CA SER A 69 -16.43 -9.89 8.91
C SER A 69 -16.46 -8.46 8.39
N ASP A 70 -17.21 -7.57 9.05
CA ASP A 70 -17.34 -6.17 8.65
C ASP A 70 -15.96 -5.47 8.67
N SER A 71 -15.14 -5.71 9.70
CA SER A 71 -13.76 -5.17 9.76
C SER A 71 -12.81 -5.73 8.70
N LEU A 72 -13.02 -6.96 8.22
CA LEU A 72 -12.21 -7.50 7.12
C LEU A 72 -12.61 -6.91 5.77
N ASP A 73 -13.88 -6.60 5.57
CA ASP A 73 -14.35 -5.89 4.38
C ASP A 73 -13.79 -4.45 4.36
N GLU A 74 -13.82 -3.73 5.48
CA GLU A 74 -13.19 -2.40 5.60
C GLU A 74 -11.67 -2.46 5.33
N LEU A 75 -11.00 -3.49 5.86
CA LEU A 75 -9.58 -3.70 5.61
C LEU A 75 -9.28 -3.93 4.11
N LYS A 76 -10.16 -4.63 3.41
CA LYS A 76 -10.03 -4.85 1.96
C LYS A 76 -10.18 -3.54 1.17
N GLU A 77 -11.12 -2.68 1.54
CA GLU A 77 -11.27 -1.35 0.93
C GLU A 77 -10.00 -0.51 1.12
N LEU A 78 -9.45 -0.49 2.34
CA LEU A 78 -8.19 0.22 2.63
C LEU A 78 -7.01 -0.32 1.81
N PHE A 79 -6.99 -1.61 1.47
CA PHE A 79 -5.96 -2.16 0.59
C PHE A 79 -6.07 -1.65 -0.84
N TYR A 80 -7.29 -1.48 -1.37
CA TYR A 80 -7.46 -0.89 -2.69
C TYR A 80 -7.00 0.56 -2.71
N ASP A 81 -7.35 1.35 -1.70
CA ASP A 81 -6.88 2.73 -1.60
C ASP A 81 -5.33 2.80 -1.50
N ALA A 82 -4.73 1.89 -0.73
CA ALA A 82 -3.28 1.81 -0.63
C ALA A 82 -2.63 1.37 -1.94
N GLU A 83 -3.21 0.39 -2.65
CA GLU A 83 -2.74 -0.08 -3.96
C GLU A 83 -2.73 1.06 -4.98
N ASP A 84 -3.80 1.85 -5.05
CA ASP A 84 -3.89 3.02 -5.93
C ASP A 84 -2.77 4.05 -5.65
N VAL A 85 -2.53 4.38 -4.38
CA VAL A 85 -1.46 5.31 -3.98
C VAL A 85 -0.06 4.76 -4.31
N MET A 86 0.13 3.45 -4.11
CA MET A 86 1.39 2.80 -4.44
C MET A 86 1.64 2.79 -5.95
N ASP A 87 0.63 2.49 -6.76
CA ASP A 87 0.73 2.52 -8.22
C ASP A 87 1.05 3.92 -8.74
N GLU A 88 0.46 4.97 -8.16
CA GLU A 88 0.78 6.35 -8.49
C GLU A 88 2.25 6.69 -8.15
N LEU A 89 2.73 6.22 -6.99
CA LEU A 89 4.11 6.44 -6.58
C LEU A 89 5.12 5.70 -7.47
N ASP A 90 4.78 4.47 -7.90
CA ASP A 90 5.57 3.69 -8.85
C ASP A 90 5.63 4.38 -10.22
N TYR A 91 4.51 4.95 -10.66
CA TYR A 91 4.43 5.77 -11.86
C TYR A 91 5.38 6.97 -11.79
N TYR A 92 5.40 7.76 -10.71
CA TYR A 92 6.31 8.89 -10.58
C TYR A 92 7.79 8.48 -10.56
N ARG A 93 8.13 7.36 -9.90
CA ARG A 93 9.49 6.81 -9.94
C ARG A 93 9.90 6.47 -11.37
N LEU A 94 9.05 5.76 -12.11
CA LEU A 94 9.32 5.38 -13.50
C LEU A 94 9.39 6.60 -14.42
N GLN A 95 8.50 7.57 -14.24
CA GLN A 95 8.51 8.83 -14.98
C GLN A 95 9.84 9.57 -14.76
N GLN A 96 10.33 9.64 -13.52
CA GLN A 96 11.62 10.29 -13.23
C GLN A 96 12.82 9.53 -13.84
N GLN A 97 12.76 8.20 -13.97
CA GLN A 97 13.80 7.45 -14.69
C GLN A 97 13.81 7.75 -16.20
N ILE A 98 12.63 7.94 -16.80
CA ILE A 98 12.49 8.25 -18.23
C ILE A 98 12.87 9.72 -18.51
N GLU A 99 12.36 10.66 -17.72
CA GLU A 99 12.61 12.10 -17.86
C GLU A 99 14.01 12.50 -17.37
N GLY A 100 14.58 11.78 -16.40
CA GLY A 100 15.98 11.90 -15.97
C GLY A 100 16.99 11.50 -17.05
N GLY A 101 16.56 10.82 -18.12
CA GLY A 101 17.33 10.61 -19.34
C GLY A 101 17.34 11.81 -20.30
N ALA A 102 16.45 12.79 -20.09
CA ALA A 102 16.31 13.98 -20.92
C ALA A 102 16.12 15.24 -20.06
N SER A 103 17.22 15.67 -19.41
CA SER A 103 17.48 17.04 -18.92
C SER A 103 16.51 17.66 -17.88
N LEU A 104 17.06 17.84 -16.67
CA LEU A 104 16.72 18.86 -15.66
C LEU A 104 15.23 19.02 -15.27
N PHE A 105 14.79 18.26 -14.27
CA PHE A 105 13.87 18.78 -13.27
C PHE A 105 14.56 18.78 -11.89
N PRO A 106 14.72 19.95 -11.24
CA PRO A 106 15.26 20.01 -9.90
C PRO A 106 14.26 19.35 -8.94
N SER A 107 14.77 18.48 -8.08
CA SER A 107 14.04 17.71 -7.05
C SER A 107 13.03 18.52 -6.22
N CYS A 108 13.15 19.85 -6.16
CA CYS A 108 12.19 20.75 -5.53
C CYS A 108 10.78 20.74 -6.14
N PHE A 109 10.60 20.48 -7.44
CA PHE A 109 9.29 20.60 -8.09
C PHE A 109 8.37 19.40 -7.82
N LEU A 110 8.96 18.20 -7.67
CA LEU A 110 8.19 16.98 -7.40
C LEU A 110 7.68 16.93 -5.96
N ILE A 111 8.45 17.44 -4.99
CA ILE A 111 8.01 17.50 -3.59
C ILE A 111 6.77 18.41 -3.46
N SER A 112 6.70 19.53 -4.19
CA SER A 112 5.52 20.40 -4.15
C SER A 112 4.26 19.79 -4.78
N GLU A 113 4.43 19.03 -5.86
CA GLU A 113 3.30 18.39 -6.55
C GLU A 113 2.74 17.23 -5.72
N ILE A 114 3.62 16.37 -5.18
CA ILE A 114 3.23 15.24 -4.31
C ILE A 114 2.55 15.76 -3.03
N ASN A 115 3.10 16.79 -2.39
CA ASN A 115 2.50 17.36 -1.16
C ASN A 115 1.15 18.02 -1.46
N SER A 116 0.99 18.60 -2.66
CA SER A 116 -0.30 19.14 -3.11
C SER A 116 -1.33 18.03 -3.35
N SER A 117 -0.96 16.92 -3.99
CA SER A 117 -1.84 15.76 -4.21
C SER A 117 -2.26 15.09 -2.90
N LEU A 118 -1.34 14.90 -1.94
CA LEU A 118 -1.68 14.37 -0.61
C LEU A 118 -2.63 15.28 0.18
N SER A 119 -2.50 16.61 0.06
CA SER A 119 -3.39 17.56 0.73
C SER A 119 -4.82 17.58 0.17
N LEU A 120 -4.99 17.23 -1.11
CA LEU A 120 -6.29 17.16 -1.79
C LEU A 120 -7.07 15.90 -1.41
N SER A 121 -6.40 14.82 -1.01
CA SER A 121 -7.03 13.59 -0.53
C SER A 121 -7.49 13.65 0.93
N THR A 122 -7.13 14.70 1.69
CA THR A 122 -7.52 14.88 3.10
C THR A 122 -8.63 15.91 3.32
N GLY A 123 -9.33 16.33 2.25
CA GLY A 123 -10.42 17.32 2.28
C GLY A 123 -11.81 16.72 2.10
#